data_AF-A0A7S0NG99-F1
#
_entry.id   AF-A0A7S0NG99-F1
#
_cell.length_a   1.000
_cell.length_b   1.000
_cell.length_c   1.000
_cell.angle_alpha   90.00
_cell.angle_beta   90.00
_cell.angle_gamma   90.00
#
_symmetry.space_group_name_H-M   'P 1'
#
loop_
_entity.id
_entity.type
_entity.pdbx_description
1 polymer ?
#
loop_
_entity_poly.entity_id
_entity_poly.type
_entity_poly.pdbx_seq_one_letter_code
_entity_poly.pdbx_strand_id
1 'polypeptide(L)'
;RARLPSMSATFLSAVQKRQPCMSEPPQLGDPVTCANTPSVISKPKVIDSAVHVWSDGTPPFPWEGAPPPEALQSVATHESLAQLARQAGVAGALIVQPSIHKYDHAYVTAALR
;
A
#
# COMPACT_ATOMS: atom_id res chain seq x y z
N ARG A 1 1.41 32.47 31.43
CA ARG A 1 1.58 31.15 32.09
C ARG A 1 0.20 30.62 32.48
N ALA A 2 -0.44 29.80 31.63
CA ALA A 2 -1.51 28.84 31.96
C ALA A 2 -2.06 28.15 30.69
N ARG A 3 -2.48 26.88 30.85
CA ARG A 3 -3.11 25.89 29.94
C ARG A 3 -2.17 25.09 29.02
N LEU A 4 -2.22 23.77 28.88
CA LEU A 4 -2.90 22.60 29.50
C LEU A 4 -2.10 21.37 28.94
N PRO A 5 -1.96 20.23 29.64
CA PRO A 5 -1.38 19.02 29.04
C PRO A 5 -2.49 18.16 28.40
N SER A 6 -2.25 17.56 27.23
CA SER A 6 -3.16 16.55 26.67
C SER A 6 -2.42 15.75 25.59
N MET A 7 -1.87 14.59 25.96
CA MET A 7 -2.44 13.23 25.81
C MET A 7 -2.10 12.61 24.45
N SER A 8 -1.29 11.56 24.55
CA SER A 8 -0.84 10.66 23.49
C SER A 8 -2.03 9.99 22.78
N ALA A 9 -2.06 10.06 21.45
CA ALA A 9 -3.04 9.37 20.63
C ALA A 9 -2.54 7.97 20.28
N THR A 10 -2.90 6.99 21.11
CA THR A 10 -2.77 5.56 20.76
C THR A 10 -3.92 5.21 19.81
N PHE A 11 -3.62 5.07 18.52
CA PHE A 11 -4.58 4.55 17.54
C PHE A 11 -4.75 3.04 17.73
N LEU A 12 -5.83 2.66 18.41
CA LEU A 12 -6.36 1.30 18.43
C LEU A 12 -7.12 1.05 17.12
N SER A 13 -6.49 0.31 16.20
CA SER A 13 -7.16 -0.17 15.00
C SER A 13 -8.01 -1.40 15.35
N ALA A 14 -9.32 -1.21 15.42
CA ALA A 14 -10.29 -2.29 15.62
C ALA A 14 -10.41 -3.11 14.32
N VAL A 15 -9.73 -4.26 14.28
CA VAL A 15 -9.97 -5.28 13.24
C VAL A 15 -11.28 -5.98 13.55
N GLN A 16 -12.34 -5.55 12.89
CA GLN A 16 -13.63 -6.24 12.85
C GLN A 16 -13.43 -7.62 12.19
N LYS A 17 -13.30 -8.67 13.01
CA LYS A 17 -13.32 -10.07 12.54
C LYS A 17 -14.67 -10.34 11.85
N ARG A 18 -14.65 -10.61 10.54
CA ARG A 18 -15.80 -11.16 9.82
C ARG A 18 -15.93 -12.64 10.16
N GLN A 19 -17.10 -13.05 10.66
CA GLN A 19 -17.50 -14.44 10.82
C GLN A 19 -17.82 -15.03 9.44
N PRO A 20 -17.34 -16.23 9.07
CA PRO A 20 -17.80 -16.90 7.87
C PRO A 20 -19.19 -17.52 8.08
N CYS A 21 -20.06 -17.31 7.10
CA CYS A 21 -21.38 -17.91 6.96
C CYS A 21 -21.23 -19.44 6.85
N MET A 22 -21.87 -20.17 7.75
CA MET A 22 -22.03 -21.62 7.66
C MET A 22 -23.29 -21.92 6.87
N SER A 23 -23.18 -22.67 5.78
CA SER A 23 -24.30 -23.36 5.14
C SER A 23 -23.89 -24.81 4.84
N GLU A 24 -24.70 -25.73 5.34
CA GLU A 24 -24.58 -27.20 5.34
C GLU A 24 -24.53 -27.86 3.93
N PRO A 25 -24.12 -29.15 3.84
CA PRO A 25 -23.79 -29.82 2.59
C PRO A 25 -24.96 -30.64 2.01
N PRO A 26 -25.03 -30.84 0.68
CA PRO A 26 -25.77 -31.95 0.09
C PRO A 26 -24.89 -33.20 -0.08
N GLN A 27 -25.55 -34.35 0.10
CA GLN A 27 -25.04 -35.71 0.24
C GLN A 27 -24.57 -36.38 -1.07
N LEU A 28 -23.52 -37.19 -0.90
CA LEU A 28 -23.19 -38.49 -1.51
C LEU A 28 -23.33 -38.69 -3.05
N GLY A 29 -22.19 -38.81 -3.73
CA GLY A 29 -22.04 -39.38 -5.07
C GLY A 29 -20.58 -39.70 -5.43
N ASP A 30 -20.32 -40.98 -5.68
CA ASP A 30 -19.18 -41.71 -6.30
C ASP A 30 -17.70 -41.30 -6.09
N PRO A 31 -16.78 -42.26 -5.81
CA PRO A 31 -15.36 -41.99 -5.66
C PRO A 31 -14.68 -41.78 -7.02
N VAL A 32 -14.75 -40.56 -7.55
CA VAL A 32 -13.76 -40.12 -8.53
C VAL A 32 -12.45 -39.89 -7.77
N THR A 33 -11.46 -40.75 -8.01
CA THR A 33 -10.10 -40.53 -7.47
C THR A 33 -9.49 -39.33 -8.19
N CYS A 34 -9.74 -38.14 -7.64
CA CYS A 34 -9.07 -36.92 -8.05
C CYS A 34 -7.60 -37.05 -7.65
N ALA A 35 -6.71 -37.03 -8.64
CA ALA A 35 -5.27 -36.96 -8.40
C ALA A 35 -5.00 -35.81 -7.41
N ASN A 36 -4.48 -36.17 -6.24
CA ASN A 36 -4.20 -35.26 -5.14
C ASN A 36 -2.92 -34.46 -5.48
N THR A 37 -3.05 -33.55 -6.45
CA THR A 37 -2.00 -32.56 -6.72
C THR A 37 -2.02 -31.60 -5.54
N PRO A 38 -0.95 -31.49 -4.74
CA PRO A 38 -0.92 -30.52 -3.66
C PRO A 38 -1.02 -29.12 -4.27
N SER A 39 -2.21 -28.53 -4.18
CA SER A 39 -2.42 -27.12 -4.46
C SER A 39 -1.61 -26.36 -3.42
N VAL A 40 -0.44 -25.87 -3.82
CA VAL A 40 0.35 -24.98 -3.00
C VAL A 40 -0.50 -23.71 -2.85
N ILE A 41 -1.19 -23.58 -1.73
CA ILE A 41 -1.96 -22.36 -1.43
C ILE A 41 -0.94 -21.24 -1.26
N SER A 42 -0.68 -20.50 -2.34
CA SER A 42 0.14 -19.30 -2.30
C SER A 42 -0.54 -18.30 -1.36
N LYS A 43 0.24 -17.71 -0.44
CA LYS A 43 -0.27 -16.64 0.42
C LYS A 43 -0.91 -15.54 -0.45
N PRO A 44 -2.05 -14.97 -0.03
CA PRO A 44 -2.66 -13.87 -0.77
C PRO A 44 -1.67 -12.71 -0.89
N LYS A 45 -1.54 -12.16 -2.10
CA LYS A 45 -0.67 -11.00 -2.36
C LYS A 45 -1.39 -9.74 -1.87
N VAL A 46 -0.71 -8.98 -1.00
CA VAL A 46 -1.20 -7.68 -0.53
C VAL A 46 -0.74 -6.60 -1.50
N ILE A 47 -1.66 -5.74 -1.95
CA ILE A 47 -1.36 -4.61 -2.82
C ILE A 47 -1.74 -3.32 -2.10
N ASP A 48 -0.85 -2.35 -2.07
CA ASP A 48 -1.19 -0.99 -1.64
C ASP A 48 -1.83 -0.25 -2.80
N SER A 49 -3.10 0.12 -2.67
CA SER A 49 -3.89 0.65 -3.79
C SER A 49 -3.84 2.17 -3.91
N ALA A 50 -3.22 2.89 -2.96
CA ALA A 50 -3.30 4.35 -2.92
C ALA A 50 -2.04 4.98 -2.33
N VAL A 51 -0.95 4.96 -3.10
CA VAL A 51 0.31 5.61 -2.70
C VAL A 51 0.69 6.72 -3.66
N HIS A 52 1.28 7.78 -3.10
CA HIS A 52 1.89 8.86 -3.86
C HIS A 52 3.40 8.84 -3.63
N VAL A 53 4.17 9.11 -4.68
CA VAL A 53 5.63 9.31 -4.60
C VAL A 53 5.96 10.64 -5.26
N TRP A 54 6.95 11.38 -4.73
CA TRP A 54 7.42 12.64 -5.33
C TRP A 54 8.95 12.70 -5.33
N SER A 55 9.50 13.56 -6.18
CA SER A 55 10.95 13.86 -6.24
C SER A 55 11.30 14.88 -5.15
N ASP A 56 12.59 15.20 -5.02
CA ASP A 56 13.08 16.29 -4.17
C ASP A 56 12.85 17.70 -4.77
N GLY A 57 12.19 17.79 -5.92
CA GLY A 57 11.89 19.05 -6.60
C GLY A 57 13.05 19.62 -7.41
N THR A 58 14.14 18.88 -7.55
CA THR A 58 15.29 19.28 -8.38
C THR A 58 15.19 18.69 -9.80
N PRO A 59 15.87 19.28 -10.81
CA PRO A 59 15.95 18.68 -12.14
C PRO A 59 16.51 17.25 -12.09
N PRO A 60 15.96 16.30 -12.86
CA PRO A 60 15.07 16.50 -14.02
C PRO A 60 13.57 16.55 -13.67
N PHE A 61 13.18 16.45 -12.41
CA PHE A 61 11.78 16.37 -11.98
C PHE A 61 11.41 17.52 -11.03
N PRO A 62 11.40 18.77 -11.51
CA PRO A 62 11.05 19.92 -10.67
C PRO A 62 9.58 19.87 -10.25
N TRP A 63 9.28 20.39 -9.07
CA TRP A 63 7.90 20.55 -8.64
C TRP A 63 7.21 21.68 -9.38
N GLU A 64 5.99 21.45 -9.85
CA GLU A 64 5.14 22.50 -10.43
C GLU A 64 4.18 23.11 -9.41
N GLY A 65 3.82 22.33 -8.38
CA GLY A 65 2.90 22.70 -7.32
C GLY A 65 3.60 23.31 -6.10
N ALA A 66 2.82 23.50 -5.04
CA ALA A 66 3.39 23.88 -3.74
C ALA A 66 4.28 22.75 -3.22
N PRO A 67 5.46 23.05 -2.67
CA PRO A 67 6.35 22.05 -2.11
C PRO A 67 5.68 21.31 -0.95
N PRO A 68 6.07 20.05 -0.68
CA PRO A 68 5.65 19.35 0.53
C PRO A 68 6.27 20.06 1.75
N PRO A 69 5.74 19.80 2.97
CA PRO A 69 6.44 20.17 4.20
C PRO A 69 7.89 19.69 4.18
N GLU A 70 8.82 20.50 4.67
CA GLU A 70 10.28 20.27 4.57
C GLU A 70 10.69 18.85 5.01
N ALA A 71 10.12 18.36 6.11
CA ALA A 71 10.36 17.03 6.64
C ALA A 71 9.95 15.87 5.71
N LEU A 72 9.12 16.14 4.70
CA LEU A 72 8.58 15.17 3.77
C LEU A 72 9.20 15.25 2.37
N GLN A 73 10.05 16.25 2.11
CA GLN A 73 10.57 16.52 0.76
C GLN A 73 11.44 15.40 0.20
N SER A 74 12.18 14.69 1.07
CA SER A 74 13.14 13.66 0.69
C SER A 74 12.70 12.23 1.00
N VAL A 75 11.52 12.03 1.60
CA VAL A 75 11.16 10.72 2.18
C VAL A 75 10.26 9.86 1.30
N ALA A 76 9.46 10.46 0.40
CA ALA A 76 8.50 9.73 -0.42
C ALA A 76 9.01 9.46 -1.85
N THR A 77 10.29 9.13 -1.97
CA THR A 77 10.84 8.69 -3.24
C THR A 77 10.39 7.26 -3.57
N HIS A 78 10.54 6.83 -4.82
CA HIS A 78 10.15 5.48 -5.22
C HIS A 78 11.05 4.40 -4.58
N GLU A 79 12.31 4.72 -4.26
CA GLU A 79 13.23 3.83 -3.54
C GLU A 79 12.75 3.60 -2.11
N SER A 80 12.33 4.67 -1.42
CA SER A 80 11.73 4.56 -0.09
C SER A 80 10.48 3.71 -0.10
N LEU A 81 9.60 3.88 -1.08
CA LEU A 81 8.42 3.04 -1.27
C LEU A 81 8.81 1.56 -1.46
N ALA A 82 9.76 1.25 -2.34
CA ALA A 82 10.20 -0.12 -2.59
C ALA A 82 10.84 -0.77 -1.35
N GLN A 83 11.56 0.01 -0.54
CA GLN A 83 12.11 -0.46 0.73
C GLN A 83 10.99 -0.76 1.74
N LEU A 84 10.06 0.17 1.94
CA LEU A 84 8.95 0.01 2.90
C LEU A 84 8.01 -1.12 2.49
N ALA A 85 7.68 -1.25 1.20
CA ALA A 85 6.84 -2.32 0.68
C ALA A 85 7.44 -3.70 0.97
N ARG A 86 8.76 -3.87 0.77
CA ARG A 86 9.47 -5.11 1.12
C ARG A 86 9.42 -5.40 2.62
N GLN A 87 9.64 -4.40 3.46
CA GLN A 87 9.59 -4.54 4.92
C GLN A 87 8.19 -4.90 5.41
N ALA A 88 7.15 -4.35 4.79
CA ALA A 88 5.76 -4.59 5.13
C ALA A 88 5.17 -5.88 4.52
N GLY A 89 5.91 -6.57 3.63
CA GLY A 89 5.40 -7.74 2.90
C GLY A 89 4.31 -7.41 1.87
N VAL A 90 4.28 -6.18 1.37
CA VAL A 90 3.39 -5.73 0.30
C VAL A 90 3.98 -6.18 -1.04
N ALA A 91 3.17 -6.87 -1.83
CA ALA A 91 3.58 -7.47 -3.10
C ALA A 91 3.67 -6.46 -4.25
N GLY A 92 3.03 -5.31 -4.13
CA GLY A 92 3.06 -4.25 -5.13
C GLY A 92 2.25 -3.03 -4.68
N ALA A 93 2.39 -1.94 -5.42
CA ALA A 93 1.69 -0.70 -5.14
C ALA A 93 1.09 -0.09 -6.42
N LEU A 94 -0.06 0.55 -6.29
CA LEU A 94 -0.65 1.42 -7.29
C LEU A 94 -0.22 2.85 -6.98
N ILE A 95 0.66 3.39 -7.81
CA ILE A 95 1.18 4.75 -7.68
C ILE A 95 0.18 5.71 -8.34
N VAL A 96 -0.38 6.61 -7.55
CA VAL A 96 -1.27 7.68 -8.01
C VAL A 96 -0.46 8.95 -8.23
N GLN A 97 -0.71 9.66 -9.33
CA GLN A 97 -0.07 10.93 -9.64
C GLN A 97 -0.18 11.90 -8.45
N PRO A 98 0.95 12.38 -7.89
CA PRO A 98 0.92 13.37 -6.82
C PRO A 98 0.55 14.74 -7.39
N SER A 99 -0.21 15.53 -6.64
CA SER A 99 -0.62 16.88 -7.07
C SER A 99 0.56 17.86 -7.23
N ILE A 100 1.68 17.60 -6.57
CA ILE A 100 2.88 18.44 -6.63
C ILE A 100 3.52 18.50 -8.02
N HIS A 101 3.40 17.41 -8.78
CA HIS A 101 3.87 17.33 -10.16
C HIS A 101 2.79 17.73 -11.17
N LYS A 102 1.59 18.09 -10.70
CA LYS A 102 0.42 18.45 -11.53
C LYS A 102 0.22 17.46 -12.69
N TYR A 103 0.44 17.93 -13.92
CA TYR A 103 0.25 17.19 -15.16
C TYR A 103 1.55 16.55 -15.69
N ASP A 104 2.70 16.84 -15.08
CA ASP A 104 3.95 16.17 -15.42
C ASP A 104 4.00 14.79 -14.76
N HIS A 105 3.82 13.77 -15.59
CA HIS A 105 3.88 12.37 -15.19
C HIS A 105 5.27 11.77 -15.35
N ALA A 106 6.31 12.55 -15.70
CA ALA A 106 7.64 12.03 -15.98
C ALA A 106 8.26 11.32 -14.77
N TYR A 107 8.11 11.87 -13.56
CA TYR A 107 8.63 11.25 -12.35
C TYR A 107 7.93 9.91 -12.03
N VAL A 108 6.60 9.89 -12.07
CA VAL A 108 5.84 8.65 -11.83
C VAL A 108 6.14 7.61 -12.91
N THR A 109 6.29 8.03 -14.17
CA THR A 109 6.68 7.14 -15.27
C THR A 109 8.08 6.57 -15.06
N ALA A 110 9.03 7.37 -14.57
CA ALA A 110 10.38 6.91 -14.24
C ALA A 110 10.35 5.91 -13.08
N ALA A 111 9.52 6.15 -12.05
CA ALA A 111 9.37 5.26 -10.90
C ALA A 111 8.77 3.88 -11.24
N LEU A 112 8.08 3.75 -12.37
CA LEU A 112 7.48 2.49 -12.82
C LEU A 112 8.41 1.63 -13.69
N ARG A 113 9.59 2.15 -14.06
CA ARG A 113 10.58 1.45 -14.90
C ARG A 113 11.59 0.69 -14.03
#